data_AF-A0A6G9CUM4-F1
#
_entry.id   AF-A0A6G9CUM4-F1
#
_cell.length_a   1.000
_cell.length_b   1.000
_cell.length_c   1.000
_cell.angle_alpha   90.00
_cell.angle_beta   90.00
_cell.angle_gamma   90.00
#
_symmetry.space_group_name_H-M   'P 1'
#
loop_
_entity.id
_entity.type
_entity.pdbx_description
1 polymer ?
#
loop_
_entity_poly.entity_id
_entity_poly.type
_entity_poly.pdbx_seq_one_letter_code
_entity_poly.pdbx_strand_id
1 'polypeptide(L)'
;MSAGKLWGVGIGPGDPELVTVKAARVIGEADVVAFHSARHGKSISRGVAAPYMREGQIEEHLVYPVTTETVDHPGGYQGAMDEFYEAAAERLAVHLAAGRTVALLAAGDPLFYSSYMHMHKRLADRFDAEVIPGVTSVSAASAALGKPLVEGEEILTILPGTLPQAELTRRLKETDAAAILKLGRTFPPVLQSLEDSGRLGEAPLRRAREHHTSTRRIRCGGRPGRSSVLLDRHRSEPVEQPSTCDRVSRRGGRGRTRAGRHRLDHTRSGA
;
A
#
# COMPACT_ATOMS: atom_id res chain seq x y z
N MET A 1 -6.21 39.95 -9.12
CA MET A 1 -5.36 38.78 -9.44
C MET A 1 -6.30 37.63 -9.82
N SER A 2 -5.96 36.80 -10.80
CA SER A 2 -6.74 35.60 -11.10
C SER A 2 -6.60 34.59 -9.96
N ALA A 3 -7.64 33.81 -9.69
CA ALA A 3 -7.55 32.70 -8.74
C ALA A 3 -6.52 31.66 -9.23
N GLY A 4 -5.88 30.98 -8.28
CA GLY A 4 -4.93 29.91 -8.52
C GLY A 4 -5.61 28.61 -8.92
N LYS A 5 -4.79 27.66 -9.39
CA LYS A 5 -5.23 26.35 -9.87
C LYS A 5 -5.03 25.26 -8.82
N LEU A 6 -6.02 24.38 -8.66
CA LEU A 6 -5.93 23.16 -7.86
C LEU A 6 -5.52 21.98 -8.73
N TRP A 7 -4.40 21.34 -8.40
CA TRP A 7 -3.99 20.07 -8.98
C TRP A 7 -4.22 18.93 -8.00
N GLY A 8 -4.98 17.92 -8.41
CA GLY A 8 -4.97 16.61 -7.76
C GLY A 8 -3.88 15.75 -8.37
N VAL A 9 -2.84 15.42 -7.61
CA VAL A 9 -1.63 14.81 -8.19
C VAL A 9 -1.45 13.37 -7.72
N GLY A 10 -1.64 12.42 -8.63
CA GLY A 10 -1.34 11.01 -8.41
C GLY A 10 0.16 10.77 -8.39
N ILE A 11 0.70 10.41 -7.23
CA ILE A 11 2.14 10.16 -7.03
C ILE A 11 2.52 8.68 -7.16
N GLY A 12 1.60 7.84 -7.62
CA GLY A 12 1.89 6.42 -7.76
C GLY A 12 1.88 5.64 -6.44
N PRO A 13 2.26 4.35 -6.46
CA PRO A 13 2.02 3.40 -5.37
C PRO A 13 2.99 3.53 -4.19
N GLY A 14 4.11 4.25 -4.34
CA GLY A 14 5.12 4.40 -3.29
C GLY A 14 6.55 4.57 -3.81
N ASP A 15 6.87 4.05 -4.99
CA ASP A 15 8.17 4.26 -5.63
C ASP A 15 8.17 5.64 -6.33
N PRO A 16 9.11 6.56 -5.98
CA PRO A 16 9.24 7.83 -6.68
C PRO A 16 9.38 7.68 -8.20
N GLU A 17 10.07 6.64 -8.70
CA GLU A 17 10.25 6.43 -10.14
C GLU A 17 8.95 6.08 -10.89
N LEU A 18 7.87 5.78 -10.16
CA LEU A 18 6.54 5.57 -10.72
C LEU A 18 5.68 6.84 -10.73
N VAL A 19 6.23 7.99 -10.33
CA VAL A 19 5.60 9.30 -10.51
C VAL A 19 5.63 9.65 -12.01
N THR A 20 4.49 10.10 -12.55
CA THR A 20 4.42 10.46 -13.97
C THR A 20 5.18 11.76 -14.25
N VAL A 21 5.68 11.92 -15.48
CA VAL A 21 6.41 13.14 -15.89
C VAL A 21 5.58 14.41 -15.62
N LYS A 22 4.26 14.37 -15.87
CA LYS A 22 3.36 15.50 -15.61
C LYS A 22 3.21 15.76 -14.10
N ALA A 23 3.10 14.72 -13.28
CA ALA A 23 3.02 14.87 -11.83
C ALA A 23 4.31 15.49 -11.26
N ALA A 24 5.49 14.99 -11.65
CA ALA A 24 6.77 15.54 -11.23
C ALA A 24 6.91 17.02 -11.59
N ARG A 25 6.57 17.40 -12.82
CA ARG A 25 6.59 18.79 -13.28
C ARG A 25 5.66 19.69 -12.45
N VAL A 26 4.40 19.27 -12.29
CA VAL A 26 3.40 20.03 -11.54
C VAL A 26 3.76 20.17 -10.06
N ILE A 27 4.33 19.13 -9.44
CA ILE A 27 4.82 19.20 -8.06
C ILE A 27 5.93 20.25 -7.95
N GLY A 28 6.87 20.31 -8.89
CA GLY A 28 7.95 21.31 -8.88
C GLY A 28 7.46 22.74 -9.15
N GLU A 29 6.43 22.91 -9.99
CA GLU A 29 5.87 24.21 -10.35
C GLU A 29 5.00 24.81 -9.23
N ALA A 30 4.32 23.98 -8.44
CA ALA A 30 3.31 24.44 -7.48
C ALA A 30 3.86 25.44 -6.45
N ASP A 31 3.05 26.41 -6.06
CA ASP A 31 3.37 27.31 -4.95
C ASP A 31 3.17 26.61 -3.59
N VAL A 32 2.16 25.75 -3.53
CA VAL A 32 1.73 25.02 -2.34
C VAL A 32 1.68 23.53 -2.65
N VAL A 33 2.34 22.71 -1.82
CA VAL A 33 2.24 21.25 -1.86
C VAL A 33 1.47 20.79 -0.62
N ALA A 34 0.26 20.27 -0.84
CA ALA A 34 -0.61 19.79 0.22
C ALA A 34 -0.56 18.26 0.31
N PHE A 35 -0.55 17.71 1.52
CA PHE A 35 -0.48 16.27 1.73
C PHE A 35 -1.07 15.84 3.06
N HIS A 36 -1.55 14.60 3.10
CA HIS A 36 -2.18 14.02 4.28
C HIS A 36 -1.22 13.18 5.10
N SER A 37 -1.43 13.11 6.42
CA SER A 37 -0.83 12.09 7.28
C SER A 37 -1.78 11.65 8.39
N ALA A 38 -1.47 10.49 8.98
CA ALA A 38 -1.99 10.16 10.31
C ALA A 38 -1.36 11.07 11.39
N ARG A 39 -1.84 10.94 12.63
CA ARG A 39 -1.38 11.74 13.79
C ARG A 39 0.12 11.64 14.10
N HIS A 40 0.80 10.58 13.62
CA HIS A 40 2.26 10.45 13.74
C HIS A 40 3.06 11.42 12.83
N GLY A 41 2.38 12.27 12.05
CA GLY A 41 2.97 13.35 11.26
C GLY A 41 3.66 12.92 9.97
N LYS A 42 4.19 11.71 9.87
CA LYS A 42 4.83 11.21 8.65
C LYS A 42 3.82 11.00 7.51
N SER A 43 4.01 11.68 6.38
CA SER A 43 3.23 11.47 5.16
C SER A 43 4.03 10.65 4.15
N ILE A 44 3.48 9.49 3.76
CA ILE A 44 4.03 8.67 2.67
C ILE A 44 4.05 9.49 1.38
N SER A 45 2.94 10.17 1.06
CA SER A 45 2.85 10.91 -0.19
C SER A 45 3.86 12.04 -0.30
N ARG A 46 4.10 12.76 0.81
CA ARG A 46 5.17 13.75 0.88
C ARG A 46 6.54 13.11 0.65
N GLY A 47 6.81 11.96 1.27
CA GLY A 47 8.08 11.24 1.11
C GLY A 47 8.37 10.83 -0.34
N VAL A 48 7.35 10.34 -1.05
CA VAL A 48 7.46 9.97 -2.47
C VAL A 48 7.65 11.20 -3.36
N ALA A 49 6.96 12.31 -3.06
CA ALA A 49 7.06 13.54 -3.85
C ALA A 49 8.34 14.33 -3.59
N ALA A 50 9.05 14.10 -2.48
CA ALA A 50 10.19 14.89 -2.04
C ALA A 50 11.27 15.12 -3.13
N PRO A 51 11.65 14.14 -3.97
CA PRO A 51 12.62 14.37 -5.05
C PRO A 51 12.16 15.36 -6.13
N TYR A 52 10.86 15.64 -6.22
CA TYR A 52 10.25 16.51 -7.22
C TYR A 52 9.83 17.87 -6.65
N MET A 53 9.96 18.07 -5.34
CA MET A 53 9.67 19.34 -4.67
C MET A 53 10.84 20.31 -4.83
N ARG A 54 10.53 21.61 -4.84
CA ARG A 54 11.54 22.68 -4.86
C ARG A 54 11.61 23.41 -3.52
N GLU A 55 12.75 24.02 -3.25
CA GLU A 55 12.92 24.86 -2.07
C GLU A 55 11.96 26.07 -2.10
N GLY A 56 11.50 26.50 -0.92
CA GLY A 56 10.61 27.65 -0.76
C GLY A 56 9.14 27.41 -1.09
N GLN A 57 8.73 26.17 -1.40
CA GLN A 57 7.30 25.83 -1.48
C GLN A 57 6.64 25.89 -0.10
N ILE A 58 5.37 26.31 -0.09
CA ILE A 58 4.54 26.22 1.11
C ILE A 58 4.05 24.79 1.23
N GLU A 59 4.20 24.19 2.41
CA GLU A 59 3.68 22.85 2.69
C GLU A 59 2.41 22.92 3.52
N GLU A 60 1.29 22.45 2.95
CA GLU A 60 0.02 22.32 3.65
C GLU A 60 -0.13 20.89 4.19
N HIS A 61 0.25 20.72 5.47
CA HIS A 61 0.17 19.43 6.15
C HIS A 61 -1.24 19.21 6.73
N LEU A 62 -1.96 18.26 6.14
CA LEU A 62 -3.34 17.91 6.49
C LEU A 62 -3.36 16.65 7.38
N VAL A 63 -3.31 16.84 8.69
CA VAL A 63 -3.26 15.73 9.67
C VAL A 63 -4.68 15.26 10.00
N TYR A 64 -4.98 13.98 9.76
CA TYR A 64 -6.30 13.44 10.08
C TYR A 64 -6.63 13.54 11.57
N PRO A 65 -7.86 13.93 11.93
CA PRO A 65 -8.27 14.05 13.32
C PRO A 65 -8.36 12.68 13.97
N VAL A 66 -8.73 11.63 13.24
CA VAL A 66 -8.78 10.25 13.73
C VAL A 66 -8.36 9.31 12.60
N THR A 67 -7.66 8.23 12.94
CA THR A 67 -7.32 7.20 11.96
C THR A 67 -7.85 5.83 12.36
N THR A 68 -7.58 5.41 13.59
CA THR A 68 -7.95 4.08 14.09
C THR A 68 -8.49 4.09 15.52
N GLU A 69 -8.45 5.24 16.17
CA GLU A 69 -8.82 5.44 17.56
C GLU A 69 -10.34 5.58 17.75
N THR A 70 -10.80 5.42 18.98
CA THR A 70 -12.17 5.76 19.39
C THR A 70 -12.41 7.24 19.16
N VAL A 71 -13.55 7.56 18.54
CA VAL A 71 -13.88 8.94 18.16
C VAL A 71 -14.69 9.58 19.27
N ASP A 72 -14.09 10.55 19.95
CA ASP A 72 -14.80 11.44 20.87
C ASP A 72 -15.30 12.67 20.07
N HIS A 73 -16.37 12.46 19.31
CA HIS A 73 -17.00 13.48 18.48
C HIS A 73 -18.51 13.27 18.44
N PRO A 74 -19.35 14.32 18.56
CA PRO A 74 -20.81 14.17 18.59
C PRO A 74 -21.37 13.51 17.31
N GLY A 75 -20.73 13.73 16.16
CA GLY A 75 -21.07 13.08 14.88
C GLY A 75 -20.35 11.75 14.60
N GLY A 76 -19.65 11.19 15.59
CA GLY A 76 -18.81 10.00 15.41
C GLY A 76 -17.68 10.20 14.40
N TYR A 77 -17.13 9.09 13.88
CA TYR A 77 -16.02 9.11 12.91
C TYR A 77 -16.34 9.96 11.67
N GLN A 78 -17.55 9.83 11.14
CA GLN A 78 -17.95 10.54 9.93
C GLN A 78 -17.99 12.05 10.15
N GLY A 79 -18.60 12.52 11.25
CA GLY A 79 -18.64 13.95 11.57
C GLY A 79 -17.23 14.53 11.76
N ALA A 80 -16.36 13.85 12.50
CA ALA A 80 -14.98 14.31 12.71
C ALA A 80 -14.21 14.42 11.38
N MET A 81 -14.40 13.46 10.46
CA MET A 81 -13.76 13.50 9.14
C MET A 81 -14.35 14.59 8.24
N ASP A 82 -15.66 14.82 8.28
CA ASP A 82 -16.31 15.85 7.47
C ASP A 82 -15.88 17.25 7.90
N GLU A 83 -15.83 17.55 9.20
CA GLU A 83 -15.31 18.82 9.72
C GLU A 83 -13.83 19.03 9.36
N PHE A 84 -13.02 17.98 9.43
CA PHE A 84 -11.63 18.04 8.99
C PHE A 84 -11.50 18.38 7.50
N TYR A 85 -12.27 17.71 6.64
CA TYR A 85 -12.20 17.97 5.20
C TYR A 85 -12.74 19.35 4.84
N GLU A 86 -13.71 19.86 5.58
CA GLU A 86 -14.20 21.23 5.43
C GLU A 86 -13.10 22.24 5.78
N ALA A 87 -12.49 22.10 6.96
CA ALA A 87 -11.41 22.98 7.40
C ALA A 87 -10.17 22.89 6.48
N ALA A 88 -9.84 21.69 6.00
CA ALA A 88 -8.77 21.48 5.04
C ALA A 88 -9.06 22.16 3.69
N ALA A 89 -10.29 22.04 3.18
CA ALA A 89 -10.69 22.69 1.95
C ALA A 89 -10.59 24.22 2.05
N GLU A 90 -11.02 24.80 3.16
CA GLU A 90 -10.92 26.26 3.37
C GLU A 90 -9.47 26.74 3.48
N ARG A 91 -8.59 25.98 4.14
CA ARG A 91 -7.14 26.27 4.12
C ARG A 91 -6.61 26.32 2.69
N LEU A 92 -6.91 25.33 1.86
CA LEU A 92 -6.49 25.32 0.46
C LEU A 92 -7.13 26.46 -0.35
N ALA A 93 -8.40 26.78 -0.08
CA ALA A 93 -9.11 27.88 -0.73
C ALA A 93 -8.45 29.24 -0.45
N VAL A 94 -7.89 29.47 0.74
CA VAL A 94 -7.11 30.68 1.06
C VAL A 94 -5.88 30.81 0.16
N HIS A 95 -5.23 29.70 -0.20
CA HIS A 95 -4.13 29.72 -1.16
C HIS A 95 -4.61 30.04 -2.57
N LEU A 96 -5.63 29.32 -3.04
CA LEU A 96 -6.19 29.45 -4.38
C LEU A 96 -6.76 30.87 -4.61
N ALA A 97 -7.50 31.42 -3.65
CA ALA A 97 -8.05 32.77 -3.74
C ALA A 97 -6.95 33.86 -3.79
N ALA A 98 -5.78 33.58 -3.19
CA ALA A 98 -4.61 34.45 -3.28
C ALA A 98 -3.82 34.29 -4.60
N GLY A 99 -4.32 33.50 -5.56
CA GLY A 99 -3.66 33.27 -6.85
C GLY A 99 -2.57 32.20 -6.83
N ARG A 100 -2.37 31.51 -5.71
CA ARG A 100 -1.35 30.45 -5.58
C ARG A 100 -1.85 29.13 -6.13
N THR A 101 -0.99 28.43 -6.86
CA THR A 101 -1.25 27.07 -7.31
C THR A 101 -1.08 26.07 -6.15
N VAL A 102 -1.97 25.06 -6.10
CA VAL A 102 -1.98 24.04 -5.04
C VAL A 102 -1.90 22.65 -5.65
N ALA A 103 -0.82 21.93 -5.40
CA ALA A 103 -0.70 20.50 -5.70
C ALA A 103 -1.07 19.66 -4.47
N LEU A 104 -2.25 19.04 -4.48
CA LEU A 104 -2.69 18.11 -3.45
C LEU A 104 -2.29 16.68 -3.82
N LEU A 105 -1.32 16.13 -3.08
CA LEU A 105 -0.74 14.81 -3.33
C LEU A 105 -1.70 13.68 -2.95
N ALA A 106 -1.88 12.74 -3.88
CA ALA A 106 -2.68 11.53 -3.71
C ALA A 106 -1.80 10.29 -3.92
N ALA A 107 -1.72 9.41 -2.92
CA ALA A 107 -1.07 8.12 -3.10
C ALA A 107 -1.88 7.26 -4.07
N GLY A 108 -1.22 6.67 -5.07
CA GLY A 108 -1.86 6.03 -6.21
C GLY A 108 -2.40 7.07 -7.17
N ASP A 109 -3.72 7.08 -7.32
CA ASP A 109 -4.45 7.96 -8.24
C ASP A 109 -5.45 8.87 -7.47
N PRO A 110 -5.60 10.16 -7.83
CA PRO A 110 -6.47 11.08 -7.09
C PRO A 110 -7.96 10.72 -7.11
N LEU A 111 -8.42 10.04 -8.16
CA LEU A 111 -9.82 9.64 -8.33
C LEU A 111 -10.02 8.13 -8.14
N PHE A 112 -9.09 7.47 -7.45
CA PHE A 112 -9.22 6.05 -7.09
C PHE A 112 -9.01 5.81 -5.59
N TYR A 113 -10.11 5.80 -4.81
CA TYR A 113 -10.10 5.61 -3.35
C TYR A 113 -9.17 6.56 -2.57
N SER A 114 -8.91 7.76 -3.09
CA SER A 114 -8.03 8.76 -2.50
C SER A 114 -8.80 9.82 -1.72
N SER A 115 -8.19 10.34 -0.67
CA SER A 115 -8.73 11.45 0.11
C SER A 115 -8.83 12.75 -0.70
N TYR A 116 -8.10 12.88 -1.81
CA TYR A 116 -8.24 14.01 -2.75
C TYR A 116 -9.69 14.24 -3.17
N MET A 117 -10.48 13.18 -3.33
CA MET A 117 -11.90 13.28 -3.73
C MET A 117 -12.72 14.19 -2.81
N HIS A 118 -12.39 14.27 -1.52
CA HIS A 118 -13.11 15.15 -0.58
C HIS A 118 -12.85 16.64 -0.84
N MET A 119 -11.65 16.97 -1.34
CA MET A 119 -11.25 18.33 -1.71
C MET A 119 -11.75 18.66 -3.10
N HIS A 120 -11.69 17.72 -4.04
CA HIS A 120 -12.25 17.89 -5.38
C HIS A 120 -13.72 18.29 -5.32
N LYS A 121 -14.55 17.55 -4.58
CA LYS A 121 -15.98 17.84 -4.40
C LYS A 121 -16.28 19.21 -3.78
N ARG A 122 -15.34 19.76 -3.00
CA ARG A 122 -15.51 21.04 -2.28
C ARG A 122 -14.95 22.23 -3.04
N LEU A 123 -13.95 22.02 -3.90
CA LEU A 123 -13.16 23.09 -4.50
C LEU A 123 -13.27 23.16 -6.02
N ALA A 124 -13.62 22.08 -6.73
CA ALA A 124 -13.63 22.06 -8.19
C ALA A 124 -14.70 22.96 -8.82
N ASP A 125 -15.81 23.21 -8.12
CA ASP A 125 -16.84 24.17 -8.57
C ASP A 125 -16.50 25.63 -8.21
N ARG A 126 -15.46 25.86 -7.39
CA ARG A 126 -15.03 27.18 -6.91
C ARG A 126 -13.75 27.68 -7.59
N PHE A 127 -12.89 26.77 -8.04
CA PHE A 127 -11.57 27.04 -8.60
C PHE A 127 -11.28 26.13 -9.78
N ASP A 128 -10.42 26.56 -10.71
CA ASP A 128 -9.94 25.68 -11.78
C ASP A 128 -9.22 24.47 -11.16
N ALA A 129 -9.73 23.28 -11.45
CA ALA A 129 -9.23 22.03 -10.88
C ALA A 129 -8.85 21.05 -12.00
N GLU A 130 -7.65 20.51 -11.91
CA GLU A 130 -7.14 19.52 -12.86
C GLU A 130 -6.59 18.30 -12.13
N VAL A 131 -6.95 17.12 -12.62
CA VAL A 131 -6.48 15.85 -12.08
C VAL A 131 -5.34 15.32 -12.93
N ILE A 132 -4.21 15.05 -12.28
CA ILE A 132 -3.05 14.38 -12.87
C ILE A 132 -3.11 12.91 -12.42
N PRO A 133 -3.40 11.97 -13.33
CA PRO A 133 -3.54 10.57 -12.97
C PRO A 133 -2.21 9.96 -12.52
N GLY A 134 -2.30 8.94 -11.68
CA GLY A 134 -1.16 8.22 -11.15
C GLY A 134 -1.27 6.71 -11.30
N VAL A 135 -0.13 6.01 -11.18
CA VAL A 135 -0.10 4.54 -11.20
C VAL A 135 -0.81 4.01 -9.95
N THR A 136 -1.89 3.23 -10.14
CA THR A 136 -2.65 2.68 -9.00
C THR A 136 -1.89 1.54 -8.31
N SER A 137 -2.19 1.31 -7.03
CA SER A 137 -1.64 0.16 -6.29
C SER A 137 -2.01 -1.19 -6.93
N VAL A 138 -3.15 -1.26 -7.63
CA VAL A 138 -3.61 -2.47 -8.34
C VAL A 138 -2.67 -2.82 -9.49
N SER A 139 -2.41 -1.87 -10.38
CA SER A 139 -1.48 -2.05 -11.50
C SER A 139 -0.06 -2.32 -11.01
N ALA A 140 0.40 -1.59 -10.00
CA ALA A 140 1.71 -1.77 -9.40
C ALA A 140 1.90 -3.17 -8.81
N ALA A 141 0.89 -3.70 -8.12
CA ALA A 141 0.99 -5.03 -7.54
C ALA A 141 0.96 -6.15 -8.58
N SER A 142 0.20 -6.00 -9.67
CA SER A 142 0.26 -6.92 -10.82
C SER A 142 1.64 -6.93 -11.47
N ALA A 143 2.18 -5.74 -11.79
CA ALA A 143 3.52 -5.60 -12.36
C ALA A 143 4.59 -6.22 -11.45
N ALA A 144 4.49 -5.95 -10.15
CA ALA A 144 5.46 -6.46 -9.20
C ALA A 144 5.35 -8.00 -9.05
N LEU A 145 4.15 -8.58 -9.13
CA LEU A 145 3.94 -10.03 -9.17
C LEU A 145 4.47 -10.68 -10.46
N GLY A 146 4.73 -9.89 -11.50
CA GLY A 146 5.13 -10.38 -12.82
C GLY A 146 4.04 -11.19 -13.50
N LYS A 147 2.76 -10.88 -13.20
CA LYS A 147 1.60 -11.62 -13.70
C LYS A 147 0.51 -10.65 -14.17
N PRO A 148 -0.12 -10.89 -15.33
CA PRO A 148 -1.36 -10.21 -15.69
C PRO A 148 -2.41 -10.37 -14.59
N LEU A 149 -3.17 -9.30 -14.35
CA LEU A 149 -4.27 -9.33 -13.39
C LEU A 149 -5.53 -9.97 -13.99
N VAL A 150 -5.80 -9.67 -15.26
CA VAL A 150 -6.88 -10.22 -16.09
C VAL A 150 -6.46 -10.26 -17.56
N GLU A 151 -7.05 -11.16 -18.34
CA GLU A 151 -6.89 -11.29 -19.79
C GLU A 151 -8.24 -11.59 -20.49
N GLY A 152 -8.40 -11.17 -21.73
CA GLY A 152 -9.59 -11.49 -22.54
C GLY A 152 -10.90 -10.97 -21.93
N GLU A 153 -11.83 -11.89 -21.66
CA GLU A 153 -13.17 -11.60 -21.13
C GLU A 153 -13.25 -11.69 -19.60
N GLU A 154 -12.12 -11.89 -18.91
CA GLU A 154 -12.08 -12.02 -17.45
C GLU A 154 -12.55 -10.74 -16.73
N ILE A 155 -13.40 -10.93 -15.73
CA ILE A 155 -13.93 -9.84 -14.91
C ILE A 155 -12.94 -9.52 -13.78
N LEU A 156 -12.51 -8.26 -13.70
CA LEU A 156 -11.80 -7.70 -12.55
C LEU A 156 -12.74 -6.95 -11.61
N THR A 157 -12.82 -7.39 -10.35
CA THR A 157 -13.56 -6.67 -9.30
C THR A 157 -12.61 -6.03 -8.30
N ILE A 158 -12.78 -4.73 -8.06
CA ILE A 158 -12.01 -3.98 -7.06
C ILE A 158 -12.87 -3.79 -5.82
N LEU A 159 -12.38 -4.28 -4.68
CA LEU A 159 -13.16 -4.42 -3.45
C LEU A 159 -12.50 -3.66 -2.30
N PRO A 160 -13.22 -2.78 -1.58
CA PRO A 160 -12.78 -2.33 -0.27
C PRO A 160 -12.80 -3.51 0.69
N GLY A 161 -11.68 -3.79 1.36
CA GLY A 161 -11.60 -4.78 2.43
C GLY A 161 -12.43 -4.42 3.68
N THR A 162 -13.04 -3.23 3.69
CA THR A 162 -13.99 -2.78 4.73
C THR A 162 -15.44 -3.19 4.44
N LEU A 163 -15.71 -3.86 3.32
CA LEU A 163 -17.04 -4.41 3.05
C LEU A 163 -17.43 -5.45 4.12
N PRO A 164 -18.73 -5.61 4.43
CA PRO A 164 -19.20 -6.71 5.25
C PRO A 164 -18.73 -8.05 4.68
N GLN A 165 -18.27 -8.96 5.55
CA GLN A 165 -17.68 -10.24 5.15
C GLN A 165 -18.58 -11.02 4.17
N ALA A 166 -19.88 -11.12 4.45
CA ALA A 166 -20.81 -11.83 3.57
C ALA A 166 -20.85 -11.26 2.15
N GLU A 167 -20.79 -9.93 2.01
CA GLU A 167 -20.78 -9.26 0.70
C GLU A 167 -19.44 -9.43 0.00
N LEU A 168 -18.33 -9.39 0.75
CA LEU A 168 -17.00 -9.65 0.21
C LEU A 168 -16.91 -11.08 -0.34
N THR A 169 -17.36 -12.07 0.43
CA THR A 169 -17.43 -13.48 0.02
C THR A 169 -18.30 -13.67 -1.23
N ARG A 170 -19.48 -13.05 -1.28
CA ARG A 170 -20.38 -13.13 -2.45
C ARG A 170 -19.68 -12.64 -3.72
N ARG A 171 -19.10 -11.43 -3.68
CA ARG A 171 -18.41 -10.84 -4.84
C ARG A 171 -17.17 -11.63 -5.27
N LEU A 172 -16.45 -12.23 -4.33
CA LEU A 172 -15.31 -13.09 -4.63
C LEU A 172 -15.71 -14.38 -5.34
N LYS A 173 -16.93 -14.90 -5.09
CA LYS A 173 -17.47 -16.06 -5.83
C LYS A 173 -17.81 -15.70 -7.28
N GLU A 174 -18.30 -14.50 -7.51
CA GLU A 174 -18.88 -14.06 -8.80
C GLU A 174 -17.88 -13.45 -9.80
N THR A 175 -16.61 -13.26 -9.44
CA THR A 175 -15.58 -12.62 -10.30
C THR A 175 -14.48 -13.58 -10.73
N ASP A 176 -13.74 -13.24 -11.80
CA ASP A 176 -12.59 -14.01 -12.25
C ASP A 176 -11.32 -13.60 -11.49
N ALA A 177 -11.13 -12.30 -11.30
CA ALA A 177 -10.03 -11.69 -10.58
C ALA A 177 -10.51 -10.62 -9.59
N ALA A 178 -9.81 -10.49 -8.46
CA ALA A 178 -10.14 -9.50 -7.45
C ALA A 178 -8.92 -8.73 -6.96
N ALA A 179 -9.09 -7.42 -6.79
CA ALA A 179 -8.14 -6.56 -6.08
C ALA A 179 -8.79 -6.04 -4.80
N ILE A 180 -8.27 -6.44 -3.64
CA ILE A 180 -8.84 -6.04 -2.34
C ILE A 180 -7.96 -4.97 -1.69
N LEU A 181 -8.54 -3.79 -1.44
CA LEU A 181 -7.87 -2.61 -0.91
C LEU A 181 -8.08 -2.44 0.60
N LYS A 182 -7.26 -1.62 1.25
CA LYS A 182 -7.44 -1.18 2.66
C LYS A 182 -7.37 -2.34 3.67
N LEU A 183 -6.47 -3.30 3.46
CA LEU A 183 -6.45 -4.53 4.28
C LEU A 183 -6.05 -4.33 5.74
N GLY A 184 -5.34 -3.25 6.12
CA GLY A 184 -4.74 -3.03 7.45
C GLY A 184 -5.32 -3.88 8.60
N ARG A 185 -6.36 -3.39 9.28
CA ARG A 185 -7.03 -4.17 10.36
C ARG A 185 -8.08 -5.16 9.84
N THR A 186 -8.47 -5.06 8.58
CA THR A 186 -9.51 -5.91 7.97
C THR A 186 -8.93 -7.18 7.35
N PHE A 187 -7.62 -7.40 7.49
CA PHE A 187 -6.95 -8.54 6.89
C PHE A 187 -7.50 -9.89 7.40
N PRO A 188 -7.73 -10.10 8.71
CA PRO A 188 -8.35 -11.35 9.18
C PRO A 188 -9.73 -11.65 8.57
N PRO A 189 -10.74 -10.75 8.59
CA PRO A 189 -12.03 -11.03 7.95
C PRO A 189 -11.94 -11.16 6.42
N VAL A 190 -10.99 -10.49 5.76
CA VAL A 190 -10.74 -10.67 4.33
C VAL A 190 -10.19 -12.07 4.04
N LEU A 191 -9.27 -12.58 4.86
CA LEU A 191 -8.78 -13.96 4.76
C LEU A 191 -9.92 -14.96 4.92
N GLN A 192 -10.80 -14.75 5.91
CA GLN A 192 -11.98 -15.61 6.08
C GLN A 192 -12.88 -15.55 4.85
N SER A 193 -13.09 -14.38 4.26
CA SER A 193 -13.90 -14.24 3.03
C SER A 193 -13.30 -14.99 1.84
N LEU A 194 -11.96 -15.01 1.73
CA LEU A 194 -11.25 -15.79 0.71
C LEU A 194 -11.39 -17.30 0.94
N GLU A 195 -11.39 -17.74 2.20
CA GLU A 195 -11.64 -19.14 2.55
C GLU A 195 -13.09 -19.53 2.24
N ASP A 196 -14.07 -18.77 2.71
CA ASP A 196 -15.52 -19.00 2.51
C ASP A 196 -15.94 -18.94 1.04
N SER A 197 -15.15 -18.27 0.19
CA SER A 197 -15.34 -18.21 -1.26
C SER A 197 -14.60 -19.31 -2.03
N GLY A 198 -13.77 -20.10 -1.36
CA GLY A 198 -12.90 -21.12 -1.99
C GLY A 198 -11.73 -20.52 -2.77
N ARG A 199 -11.44 -19.22 -2.60
CA ARG A 199 -10.43 -18.46 -3.35
C ARG A 199 -9.08 -18.33 -2.66
N LEU A 200 -8.95 -18.82 -1.41
CA LEU A 200 -7.71 -18.70 -0.63
C LEU A 200 -6.48 -19.30 -1.35
N GLY A 201 -6.66 -20.41 -2.07
CA GLY A 201 -5.58 -21.07 -2.84
C GLY A 201 -5.19 -20.36 -4.14
N GLU A 202 -5.98 -19.38 -4.60
CA GLU A 202 -5.77 -18.61 -5.84
C GLU A 202 -5.10 -17.25 -5.57
N ALA A 203 -4.82 -16.93 -4.30
CA ALA A 203 -4.34 -15.63 -3.87
C ALA A 203 -2.82 -15.62 -3.63
N PRO A 204 -1.99 -15.22 -4.61
CA PRO A 204 -0.65 -14.77 -4.30
C PRO A 204 -0.74 -13.50 -3.44
N LEU A 205 -0.72 -13.67 -2.12
CA LEU A 205 -0.66 -12.58 -1.15
C LEU A 205 0.68 -11.84 -1.31
N ARG A 206 0.65 -10.63 -1.87
CA ARG A 206 1.80 -9.71 -1.84
C ARG A 206 1.49 -8.52 -0.95
N ARG A 207 2.11 -8.48 0.23
CA ARG A 207 2.19 -7.24 1.00
C ARG A 207 3.17 -6.29 0.32
N ALA A 208 2.72 -5.12 -0.11
CA ALA A 208 3.62 -4.03 -0.46
C ALA A 208 4.21 -3.49 0.86
N ARG A 209 5.47 -3.79 1.14
CA ARG A 209 6.20 -3.16 2.25
C ARG A 209 6.86 -1.88 1.74
N GLU A 210 6.80 -0.83 2.54
CA GLU A 210 7.57 0.40 2.33
C GLU A 210 9.07 0.07 2.39
N HIS A 211 9.82 0.54 1.38
CA HIS A 211 11.29 0.54 1.25
C HIS A 211 12.07 -0.78 1.07
N HIS A 212 11.43 -1.94 0.91
CA HIS A 212 12.14 -3.15 0.45
C HIS A 212 11.19 -4.19 -0.12
N THR A 213 11.38 -4.56 -1.39
CA THR A 213 10.69 -5.71 -2.02
C THR A 213 11.27 -7.02 -1.47
N SER A 214 10.84 -7.43 -0.28
CA SER A 214 11.05 -8.82 0.18
C SER A 214 9.80 -9.65 -0.13
N THR A 215 9.95 -10.59 -1.07
CA THR A 215 8.91 -11.54 -1.47
C THR A 215 8.82 -12.67 -0.46
N ARG A 216 7.77 -12.73 0.37
CA ARG A 216 7.36 -14.00 1.00
C ARG A 216 6.39 -14.71 0.08
N ARG A 217 6.88 -15.73 -0.64
CA ARG A 217 6.03 -16.69 -1.36
C ARG A 217 5.43 -17.66 -0.34
N ILE A 218 4.13 -17.58 -0.09
CA ILE A 218 3.40 -18.73 0.43
C ILE A 218 3.14 -19.63 -0.78
N ARG A 219 3.80 -20.80 -0.85
CA ARG A 219 3.51 -21.80 -1.88
C ARG A 219 2.20 -22.48 -1.49
N CYS A 220 1.11 -22.13 -2.14
CA CYS A 220 -0.08 -22.96 -2.18
C CYS A 220 -0.35 -23.31 -3.65
N GLY A 221 -0.47 -24.62 -3.91
CA GLY A 221 -0.74 -25.14 -5.24
C GLY A 221 -2.19 -24.85 -5.62
N GLY A 222 -2.38 -24.00 -6.63
CA GLY A 222 -3.68 -23.70 -7.24
C GLY A 222 -3.57 -23.75 -8.76
N ARG A 223 -4.68 -24.10 -9.43
CA ARG A 223 -4.78 -24.27 -10.89
C ARG A 223 -4.35 -22.99 -11.64
N PRO A 224 -3.79 -23.11 -12.86
CA PRO A 224 -3.49 -21.94 -13.69
C PRO A 224 -4.79 -21.27 -14.14
N GLY A 225 -4.87 -19.93 -14.00
CA GLY A 225 -5.90 -19.11 -14.64
C GLY A 225 -6.69 -18.12 -13.78
N ARG A 226 -6.42 -17.94 -12.49
CA ARG A 226 -7.13 -16.93 -11.66
C ARG A 226 -6.17 -16.22 -10.71
N SER A 227 -6.06 -14.89 -10.83
CA SER A 227 -5.14 -14.06 -10.06
C SER A 227 -5.92 -13.15 -9.12
N SER A 228 -5.75 -13.29 -7.80
CA SER A 228 -6.23 -12.30 -6.84
C SER A 228 -5.07 -11.58 -6.16
N VAL A 229 -5.21 -10.26 -6.01
CA VAL A 229 -4.17 -9.39 -5.46
C VAL A 229 -4.70 -8.72 -4.19
N LEU A 230 -4.00 -8.99 -3.10
CA LEU A 230 -4.30 -8.48 -1.77
C LEU A 230 -3.35 -7.31 -1.47
N LEU A 231 -3.89 -6.09 -1.29
CA LEU A 231 -3.11 -4.88 -1.07
C LEU A 231 -3.22 -4.38 0.37
N ASP A 232 -2.17 -4.64 1.15
CA ASP A 232 -2.08 -4.25 2.56
C ASP A 232 -1.26 -2.96 2.77
N ARG A 233 -1.62 -2.22 3.83
CA ARG A 233 -0.85 -1.13 4.45
C ARG A 233 -0.96 -1.28 5.98
N HIS A 234 0.06 -1.82 6.67
CA HIS A 234 0.65 -1.24 7.91
C HIS A 234 1.73 -2.09 8.63
N ARG A 235 2.62 -1.34 9.31
CA ARG A 235 3.52 -1.56 10.48
C ARG A 235 4.46 -2.77 10.55
N SER A 236 5.74 -2.44 10.69
CA SER A 236 6.87 -3.27 11.10
C SER A 236 6.86 -3.59 12.61
N GLU A 237 6.93 -4.88 12.94
CA GLU A 237 7.29 -5.47 14.25
C GLU A 237 8.22 -6.68 13.96
N PRO A 238 9.10 -7.09 14.89
CA PRO A 238 10.35 -7.78 14.57
C PRO A 238 10.15 -9.25 14.16
N VAL A 239 11.04 -9.72 13.28
CA VAL A 239 11.09 -11.10 12.78
C VAL A 239 11.62 -12.00 13.89
N GLU A 240 10.75 -12.81 14.50
CA GLU A 240 11.21 -14.04 15.16
C GLU A 240 11.64 -15.05 14.09
N GLN A 241 12.87 -15.54 14.23
CA GLN A 241 13.45 -16.57 13.39
C GLN A 241 12.70 -17.90 13.58
N PRO A 242 12.44 -18.69 12.54
CA PRO A 242 11.89 -20.01 12.72
C PRO A 242 12.94 -20.91 13.40
N SER A 243 12.65 -21.32 14.63
CA SER A 243 13.36 -22.42 15.28
C SER A 243 13.15 -23.69 14.46
N THR A 244 14.25 -24.38 14.22
CA THR A 244 14.39 -25.59 13.43
C THR A 244 13.44 -26.69 13.93
N CYS A 245 12.54 -27.13 13.06
CA CYS A 245 11.89 -28.43 13.20
C CYS A 245 12.61 -29.41 12.26
N ASP A 246 13.53 -30.20 12.80
CA ASP A 246 13.96 -31.44 12.18
C ASP A 246 14.59 -32.38 13.21
N ARG A 247 13.80 -33.37 13.66
CA ARG A 247 14.14 -34.81 13.66
C ARG A 247 13.15 -35.62 14.49
N VAL A 248 12.28 -36.31 13.78
CA VAL A 248 11.62 -37.52 14.27
C VAL A 248 12.66 -38.62 14.43
N SER A 249 12.88 -39.01 15.69
CA SER A 249 12.98 -40.38 16.20
C SER A 249 13.40 -41.49 15.20
N ARG A 250 14.61 -42.03 15.39
CA ARG A 250 14.83 -43.49 15.36
C ARG A 250 15.67 -43.91 16.57
N ARG A 251 15.05 -44.73 17.42
CA ARG A 251 15.66 -45.40 18.58
C ARG A 251 16.63 -46.51 18.13
N GLY A 252 17.68 -46.71 18.93
CA GLY A 252 18.13 -48.04 19.33
C GLY A 252 19.54 -48.45 18.89
N GLY A 253 20.43 -48.67 19.86
CA GLY A 253 21.64 -49.48 19.65
C GLY A 253 22.85 -49.05 20.47
N ARG A 254 23.02 -49.67 21.65
CA ARG A 254 24.17 -49.52 22.54
C ARG A 254 25.46 -50.06 21.91
N GLY A 255 26.62 -49.48 22.24
CA GLY A 255 27.93 -50.10 21.99
C GLY A 255 29.11 -49.26 22.48
N ARG A 256 29.66 -49.64 23.65
CA ARG A 256 30.90 -49.11 24.23
C ARG A 256 32.13 -49.60 23.45
N THR A 257 33.21 -48.81 23.44
CA THR A 257 34.67 -49.12 23.63
C THR A 257 35.50 -48.02 22.96
N ARG A 258 36.26 -47.16 23.66
CA ARG A 258 37.54 -47.28 24.38
C ARG A 258 38.78 -47.50 23.47
N ALA A 259 39.66 -46.48 23.51
CA ALA A 259 41.13 -46.50 23.38
C ALA A 259 41.78 -46.80 22.01
N GLY A 260 42.82 -46.02 21.70
CA GLY A 260 43.81 -46.38 20.67
C GLY A 260 44.62 -45.19 20.14
N ARG A 261 45.66 -44.79 20.87
CA ARG A 261 46.76 -44.00 20.32
C ARG A 261 47.53 -44.85 19.30
N HIS A 262 47.95 -44.29 18.17
CA HIS A 262 49.28 -44.55 17.63
C HIS A 262 49.75 -43.40 16.74
N ARG A 263 51.05 -43.15 16.87
CA ARG A 263 51.87 -42.06 16.31
C ARG A 263 52.94 -42.74 15.44
N LEU A 264 53.53 -41.98 14.51
CA LEU A 264 54.78 -42.23 13.75
C LEU A 264 54.62 -43.22 12.56
N ASP A 265 55.30 -43.11 11.41
CA ASP A 265 56.30 -42.16 10.92
C ASP A 265 56.45 -42.28 9.38
N HIS A 266 57.07 -41.26 8.79
CA HIS A 266 57.89 -41.24 7.56
C HIS A 266 57.48 -42.00 6.26
N THR A 267 57.41 -41.26 5.15
CA THR A 267 58.41 -41.36 4.05
C THR A 267 58.39 -40.12 3.16
N ARG A 268 59.60 -39.72 2.75
CA ARG A 268 59.96 -38.58 1.89
C ARG A 268 59.90 -38.96 0.40
N SER A 269 59.72 -37.93 -0.43
CA SER A 269 60.44 -37.65 -1.68
C SER A 269 60.19 -38.50 -2.94
N GLY A 270 59.76 -37.81 -4.01
CA GLY A 270 60.49 -37.84 -5.28
C GLY A 270 59.67 -38.17 -6.53
N ALA A 271 59.21 -37.12 -7.23
CA ALA A 271 59.33 -36.87 -8.68
C ALA A 271 58.43 -35.68 -9.06
#